data_AF-A0A2M7NNY9-F1
#
_entry.id   AF-A0A2M7NNY9-F1
#
_cell.length_a   1.000
_cell.length_b   1.000
_cell.length_c   1.000
_cell.angle_alpha   90.00
_cell.angle_beta   90.00
_cell.angle_gamma   90.00
#
_symmetry.space_group_name_H-M   'P 1'
#
loop_
_entity.id
_entity.type
_entity.pdbx_description
1 polymer ?
#
loop_
_entity_poly.entity_id
_entity_poly.type
_entity_poly.pdbx_seq_one_letter_code
_entity_poly.pdbx_strand_id
1 'polypeptide(L)'
;MSEQDLELRTQFFVHYWGQKLLQVTSTQIVEVGQHWNLKHPNFKLKLKPLSTLKDHEALIVGQIENFESKKPIDLISSEDFILLMVDLKHGSCHKFHVVDYLRSKGYALPFMQYSVKDLVEMGWVELSS
;
A
#
# COMPACT_ATOMS: atom_id res chain seq x y z
N MET A 1 -11.43 14.55 -11.87
CA MET A 1 -10.68 13.30 -12.06
C MET A 1 -11.07 12.75 -13.41
N SER A 2 -10.13 12.46 -14.30
CA SER A 2 -10.40 11.93 -15.64
C SER A 2 -10.86 10.46 -15.57
N GLU A 3 -11.38 9.89 -16.67
CA GLU A 3 -11.71 8.46 -16.72
C GLU A 3 -10.47 7.59 -16.48
N GLN A 4 -9.32 8.00 -17.03
CA GLN A 4 -8.04 7.33 -16.83
C GLN A 4 -7.64 7.33 -15.34
N ASP A 5 -7.83 8.44 -14.63
CA ASP A 5 -7.55 8.51 -13.19
C ASP A 5 -8.50 7.60 -12.38
N LEU A 6 -9.78 7.48 -12.78
CA LEU A 6 -10.75 6.59 -12.16
C LEU A 6 -10.38 5.10 -12.35
N GLU A 7 -9.86 4.75 -13.53
CA GLU A 7 -9.35 3.41 -13.82
C GLU A 7 -8.10 3.09 -13.00
N LEU A 8 -7.11 3.98 -12.98
CA LEU A 8 -5.89 3.82 -12.19
C LEU A 8 -6.19 3.67 -10.70
N ARG A 9 -7.13 4.47 -10.18
CA ARG A 9 -7.61 4.36 -8.81
C ARG A 9 -8.22 3.00 -8.51
N THR A 10 -9.05 2.50 -9.42
CA THR A 10 -9.68 1.19 -9.26
C THR A 10 -8.63 0.09 -9.23
N GLN A 11 -7.63 0.15 -10.12
CA GLN A 11 -6.50 -0.80 -10.12
C GLN A 11 -5.73 -0.74 -8.79
N PHE A 12 -5.46 0.46 -8.27
CA PHE A 12 -4.84 0.62 -6.97
C PHE A 12 -5.67 -0.03 -5.84
N PHE A 13 -6.99 0.17 -5.84
CA PHE A 13 -7.87 -0.36 -4.78
C PHE A 13 -7.90 -1.89 -4.79
N VAL A 14 -7.87 -2.51 -5.97
CA VAL A 14 -7.89 -3.97 -6.13
C VAL A 14 -6.67 -4.64 -5.50
N HIS A 15 -5.54 -3.95 -5.32
CA HIS A 15 -4.40 -4.51 -4.57
C HIS A 15 -4.69 -4.79 -3.08
N TYR A 16 -5.81 -4.28 -2.55
CA TYR A 16 -6.24 -4.49 -1.17
C TYR A 16 -7.54 -5.31 -1.08
N TRP A 17 -7.85 -6.05 -2.15
CA TRP A 17 -9.06 -6.87 -2.23
C TRP A 17 -9.21 -7.83 -1.05
N GLY A 18 -10.45 -7.98 -0.57
CA GLY A 18 -10.79 -8.86 0.55
C GLY A 18 -10.40 -8.32 1.93
N GLN A 19 -9.88 -7.09 2.01
CA GLN A 19 -9.48 -6.47 3.27
C GLN A 19 -10.48 -5.43 3.75
N LYS A 20 -10.75 -5.39 5.05
CA LYS A 20 -11.64 -4.40 5.70
C LYS A 20 -10.95 -3.04 5.87
N LEU A 21 -10.69 -2.38 4.75
CA LEU A 21 -9.93 -1.12 4.67
C LEU A 21 -10.66 -0.02 3.88
N LEU A 22 -11.75 -0.33 3.18
CA LEU A 22 -12.47 0.63 2.35
C LEU A 22 -13.35 1.53 3.23
N GLN A 23 -12.98 2.79 3.34
CA GLN A 23 -13.78 3.81 4.01
C GLN A 23 -14.81 4.35 3.02
N VAL A 24 -16.09 4.07 3.28
CA VAL A 24 -17.21 4.50 2.43
C VAL A 24 -17.96 5.71 2.98
N THR A 25 -17.84 5.95 4.29
CA THR A 25 -18.29 7.15 5.01
C THR A 25 -17.25 7.53 6.06
N SER A 26 -17.46 8.61 6.81
CA SER A 26 -16.54 9.02 7.90
C SER A 26 -16.38 7.97 9.00
N THR A 27 -17.36 7.09 9.21
CA THR A 27 -17.37 6.12 10.31
C THR A 27 -17.36 4.66 9.84
N GLN A 28 -17.70 4.40 8.57
CA GLN A 28 -17.89 3.05 8.07
C GLN A 28 -16.68 2.59 7.25
N ILE A 29 -16.04 1.52 7.73
CA ILE A 29 -14.99 0.79 7.03
C ILE A 29 -15.51 -0.61 6.68
N VAL A 30 -15.45 -0.94 5.40
CA VAL A 30 -15.95 -2.18 4.81
C VAL A 30 -14.85 -2.91 4.06
N GLU A 31 -15.16 -4.13 3.64
CA GLU A 31 -14.27 -4.92 2.80
C GLU A 31 -14.18 -4.35 1.38
N VAL A 32 -12.96 -4.27 0.85
CA VAL A 32 -12.72 -3.97 -0.57
C VAL A 32 -13.18 -5.16 -1.41
N GLY A 33 -14.19 -4.98 -2.28
CA GLY A 33 -14.73 -6.09 -3.07
C GLY A 33 -15.82 -5.70 -4.07
N GLN A 34 -16.45 -6.71 -4.70
CA GLN A 34 -17.41 -6.55 -5.81
C GLN A 34 -18.66 -5.74 -5.47
N HIS A 35 -19.02 -5.64 -4.18
CA HIS A 35 -20.22 -4.96 -3.73
C HIS A 35 -20.12 -3.43 -3.77
N TRP A 36 -18.94 -2.89 -4.09
CA TRP A 36 -18.67 -1.45 -4.02
C TRP A 36 -18.21 -0.89 -5.36
N ASN A 37 -18.75 0.28 -5.72
CA ASN A 37 -18.24 1.06 -6.83
C ASN A 37 -16.92 1.73 -6.42
N LEU A 38 -15.78 1.08 -6.68
CA LEU A 38 -14.45 1.62 -6.33
C LEU A 38 -14.11 2.93 -7.06
N LYS A 39 -14.84 3.27 -8.13
CA LYS A 39 -14.74 4.58 -8.80
C LYS A 39 -15.39 5.72 -7.99
N HIS A 40 -16.16 5.43 -6.95
CA HIS A 40 -16.88 6.46 -6.18
C HIS A 40 -15.91 7.46 -5.54
N PRO A 41 -16.00 8.78 -5.82
CA PRO A 41 -14.93 9.74 -5.51
C PRO A 41 -14.62 9.90 -4.02
N ASN A 42 -15.59 9.65 -3.14
CA ASN A 42 -15.41 9.81 -1.69
C ASN A 42 -14.84 8.59 -0.98
N PHE A 43 -14.68 7.46 -1.69
CA PHE A 43 -14.13 6.25 -1.05
C PHE A 43 -12.63 6.38 -0.84
N LYS A 44 -12.12 5.84 0.25
CA LYS A 44 -10.68 5.88 0.54
C LYS A 44 -10.24 4.54 1.09
N LEU A 45 -8.97 4.20 0.93
CA LEU A 45 -8.37 3.11 1.69
C LEU A 45 -7.76 3.67 2.97
N LYS A 46 -8.17 3.12 4.11
CA LYS A 46 -7.54 3.42 5.39
C LYS A 46 -6.37 2.48 5.60
N LEU A 47 -5.15 2.98 5.43
CA LEU A 47 -3.92 2.17 5.39
C LEU A 47 -2.91 2.61 6.44
N LYS A 48 -2.06 1.68 6.89
CA LYS A 48 -0.98 1.96 7.82
C LYS A 48 0.21 2.59 7.09
N PRO A 49 0.85 3.63 7.63
CA PRO A 49 2.13 4.08 7.10
C PRO A 49 3.21 3.02 7.35
N LEU A 50 4.22 2.92 6.48
CA LEU A 50 5.35 2.00 6.70
C LEU A 50 6.11 2.29 8.01
N SER A 51 6.06 3.53 8.51
CA SER A 51 6.66 3.88 9.80
C SER A 51 6.03 3.17 11.02
N THR A 52 4.85 2.55 10.87
CA THR A 52 4.23 1.74 11.93
C THR A 52 4.49 0.24 11.78
N LEU A 53 5.39 -0.15 10.85
CA LEU A 53 5.81 -1.53 10.67
C LEU A 53 6.36 -2.09 11.97
N LYS A 54 5.79 -3.20 12.44
CA LYS A 54 6.20 -3.83 13.70
C LYS A 54 7.48 -4.63 13.47
N ASP A 55 8.29 -4.77 14.52
CA ASP A 55 9.56 -5.51 14.45
C ASP A 55 9.42 -6.92 13.85
N HIS A 56 8.39 -7.67 14.26
CA HIS A 56 8.16 -9.01 13.72
C HIS A 56 7.75 -9.01 12.24
N GLU A 57 7.02 -7.99 11.77
CA GLU A 57 6.64 -7.86 10.36
C GLU A 57 7.86 -7.49 9.52
N ALA A 58 8.72 -6.62 10.04
CA ALA A 58 10.00 -6.29 9.43
C ALA A 58 10.95 -7.52 9.37
N LEU A 59 10.98 -8.38 10.39
CA LEU A 59 11.72 -9.65 10.31
C LEU A 59 11.20 -10.54 9.18
N ILE A 60 9.87 -10.67 9.05
CA ILE A 60 9.25 -11.45 7.97
C ILE A 60 9.64 -10.87 6.60
N VAL A 61 9.52 -9.55 6.44
CA VAL A 61 9.92 -8.88 5.19
C VAL A 61 11.39 -9.13 4.87
N GLY A 62 12.27 -9.02 5.86
CA GLY A 62 13.68 -9.37 5.76
C GLY A 62 13.92 -10.77 5.21
N GLN A 63 13.14 -11.74 5.71
CA GLN A 63 13.27 -13.16 5.35
C GLN A 63 12.71 -13.50 3.96
N ILE A 64 11.63 -12.84 3.52
CA ILE A 64 10.96 -13.18 2.25
C ILE A 64 11.92 -13.04 1.05
N GLU A 65 12.74 -11.99 1.04
CA GLU A 65 13.64 -11.68 -0.09
C GLU A 65 15.12 -11.72 0.30
N ASN A 66 15.43 -12.30 1.47
CA ASN A 66 16.77 -12.41 2.01
C ASN A 66 17.52 -11.06 2.04
N PHE A 67 16.84 -9.99 2.49
CA PHE A 67 17.45 -8.67 2.63
C PHE A 67 18.64 -8.74 3.61
N GLU A 68 19.74 -8.06 3.30
CA GLU A 68 20.97 -8.13 4.11
C GLU A 68 20.84 -7.48 5.51
N SER A 69 19.69 -6.86 5.82
CA SER A 69 19.46 -6.16 7.09
C SER A 69 19.39 -7.13 8.27
N LYS A 70 20.30 -6.95 9.24
CA LYS A 70 20.40 -7.79 10.45
C LYS A 70 19.39 -7.40 11.55
N LYS A 71 18.67 -6.29 11.39
CA LYS A 71 17.72 -5.77 12.40
C LYS A 71 16.47 -5.14 11.75
N PRO A 72 15.28 -5.32 12.37
CA PRO A 72 14.01 -4.75 11.91
C PRO A 72 14.01 -3.23 11.67
N ILE A 73 14.64 -2.48 12.58
CA ILE A 73 14.68 -1.01 12.56
C ILE A 73 15.42 -0.46 11.34
N ASP A 74 16.38 -1.22 10.81
CA ASP A 74 17.22 -0.79 9.69
C ASP A 74 16.61 -1.17 8.33
N LEU A 75 15.56 -2.00 8.30
CA LEU A 75 14.99 -2.53 7.06
C LEU A 75 14.44 -1.42 6.16
N ILE A 76 13.57 -0.55 6.68
CA ILE A 76 12.90 0.49 5.87
C ILE A 76 13.92 1.51 5.34
N SER A 77 15.02 1.69 6.06
CA SER A 77 16.12 2.58 5.67
C SER A 77 17.22 1.87 4.88
N SER A 78 17.12 0.56 4.65
CA SER A 78 18.09 -0.18 3.86
C SER A 78 18.01 0.18 2.38
N GLU A 79 19.16 0.19 1.69
CA GLU A 79 19.23 0.48 0.26
C GLU A 79 18.34 -0.46 -0.55
N ASP A 80 18.32 -1.75 -0.19
CA ASP A 80 17.48 -2.75 -0.85
C ASP A 80 15.98 -2.45 -0.75
N PHE A 81 15.51 -1.99 0.42
CA PHE A 81 14.10 -1.66 0.62
C PHE A 81 13.73 -0.35 -0.07
N ILE A 82 14.64 0.62 -0.05
CA ILE A 82 14.47 1.88 -0.79
C ILE A 82 14.38 1.59 -2.30
N LEU A 83 15.29 0.76 -2.82
CA LEU A 83 15.26 0.32 -4.22
C LEU A 83 13.95 -0.38 -4.56
N LEU A 84 13.46 -1.26 -3.69
CA LEU A 84 12.14 -1.90 -3.85
C LEU A 84 11.01 -0.87 -3.96
N MET A 85 10.99 0.16 -3.11
CA MET A 85 9.95 1.20 -3.17
C MET A 85 10.04 2.04 -4.44
N VAL A 86 11.26 2.32 -4.91
CA VAL A 86 11.52 3.02 -6.19
C VAL A 86 11.02 2.16 -7.35
N ASP A 87 11.39 0.89 -7.40
CA ASP A 87 10.98 -0.10 -8.39
C ASP A 87 9.45 -0.22 -8.47
N LEU A 88 8.80 -0.34 -7.32
CA LEU A 88 7.34 -0.38 -7.21
C LEU A 88 6.68 0.90 -7.75
N LYS A 89 7.30 2.07 -7.49
CA LYS A 89 6.86 3.36 -8.04
C LYS A 89 7.05 3.46 -9.56
N HIS A 90 7.91 2.64 -10.16
CA HIS A 90 8.04 2.61 -11.62
C HIS A 90 7.22 1.48 -12.26
N GLY A 91 6.38 0.80 -11.47
CA GLY A 91 5.58 -0.34 -11.94
C GLY A 91 6.41 -1.58 -12.24
N SER A 92 7.68 -1.60 -11.84
CA SER A 92 8.64 -2.66 -12.12
C SER A 92 9.15 -3.23 -10.81
N CYS A 93 8.37 -4.10 -10.15
CA CYS A 93 8.78 -4.70 -8.89
C CYS A 93 9.16 -6.17 -9.09
N HIS A 94 10.43 -6.53 -8.91
CA HIS A 94 10.85 -7.94 -8.98
C HIS A 94 10.62 -8.73 -7.68
N LYS A 95 10.36 -8.04 -6.57
CA LYS A 95 10.15 -8.63 -5.23
C LYS A 95 8.68 -8.61 -4.83
N PHE A 96 7.84 -9.28 -5.63
CA PHE A 96 6.39 -9.26 -5.46
C PHE A 96 5.94 -9.79 -4.10
N HIS A 97 6.67 -10.73 -3.50
CA HIS A 97 6.28 -11.35 -2.24
C HIS A 97 6.27 -10.38 -1.06
N VAL A 98 7.26 -9.47 -0.98
CA VAL A 98 7.29 -8.44 0.07
C VAL A 98 6.16 -7.44 -0.11
N VAL A 99 5.93 -7.02 -1.36
CA VAL A 99 4.86 -6.06 -1.69
C VAL A 99 3.49 -6.65 -1.37
N ASP A 100 3.24 -7.90 -1.75
CA ASP A 100 2.00 -8.61 -1.47
C ASP A 100 1.82 -8.82 0.04
N TYR A 101 2.88 -9.19 0.75
CA TYR A 101 2.86 -9.29 2.20
C TYR A 101 2.44 -7.96 2.85
N LEU A 102 3.14 -6.86 2.53
CA LEU A 102 2.85 -5.54 3.10
C LEU A 102 1.43 -5.07 2.78
N ARG A 103 0.97 -5.27 1.54
CA ARG A 103 -0.42 -4.97 1.13
C ARG A 103 -1.43 -5.81 1.89
N SER A 104 -1.17 -7.11 2.08
CA SER A 104 -2.04 -8.02 2.86
C SER A 104 -2.17 -7.63 4.34
N LYS A 105 -1.22 -6.85 4.86
CA LYS A 105 -1.24 -6.29 6.23
C LYS A 105 -1.82 -4.88 6.31
N GLY A 106 -2.26 -4.34 5.18
CA GLY A 106 -2.88 -3.02 5.05
C GLY A 106 -1.87 -1.86 5.10
N TYR A 107 -0.61 -2.07 4.72
CA TYR A 107 0.36 -0.97 4.61
C TYR A 107 0.18 -0.18 3.32
N ALA A 108 0.33 1.14 3.41
CA ALA A 108 0.36 2.04 2.27
C ALA A 108 1.70 1.91 1.55
N LEU A 109 1.64 1.57 0.27
CA LEU A 109 2.80 1.50 -0.62
C LEU A 109 2.63 2.43 -1.83
N PRO A 110 3.74 2.86 -2.46
CA PRO A 110 3.68 3.51 -3.78
C PRO A 110 2.93 2.67 -4.81
N PHE A 111 2.38 3.33 -5.82
CA PHE A 111 1.67 2.68 -6.91
C PHE A 111 1.86 3.43 -8.21
N MET A 112 2.50 2.77 -9.19
CA MET A 112 2.96 3.43 -10.40
C MET A 112 3.69 4.73 -10.02
N GLN A 113 3.66 5.77 -10.86
CA GLN A 113 4.37 7.02 -10.61
C GLN A 113 4.02 7.78 -9.32
N TYR A 114 3.06 7.31 -8.51
CA TYR A 114 2.57 7.98 -7.32
C TYR A 114 3.23 7.45 -6.03
N SER A 115 3.83 8.36 -5.27
CA SER A 115 4.24 8.11 -3.89
C SER A 115 3.03 7.99 -2.96
N VAL A 116 3.22 7.46 -1.75
CA VAL A 116 2.14 7.43 -0.73
C VAL A 116 1.62 8.84 -0.43
N LYS A 117 2.48 9.85 -0.44
CA LYS A 117 2.07 11.25 -0.26
C LYS A 117 1.12 11.69 -1.37
N ASP A 118 1.46 11.40 -2.63
CA ASP A 118 0.61 11.74 -3.77
C ASP A 118 -0.76 11.04 -3.65
N LEU A 119 -0.79 9.76 -3.25
CA LEU A 119 -2.03 8.99 -3.04
C LEU A 119 -2.91 9.57 -1.93
N VAL A 120 -2.31 10.15 -0.88
CA VAL A 120 -3.03 10.85 0.19
C VAL A 120 -3.58 12.19 -0.31
N GLU A 121 -2.78 12.97 -1.04
CA GLU A 121 -3.20 14.26 -1.61
C GLU A 121 -4.31 14.10 -2.66
N MET A 122 -4.28 13.01 -3.43
CA MET A 122 -5.35 12.63 -4.36
C MET A 122 -6.62 12.12 -3.64
N GLY A 123 -6.56 11.93 -2.32
CA GLY A 123 -7.68 11.45 -1.50
C GLY A 123 -7.96 9.95 -1.65
N TRP A 124 -7.04 9.18 -2.22
CA TRP A 124 -7.21 7.73 -2.40
C TRP A 124 -6.88 6.95 -1.12
N VAL A 125 -5.97 7.49 -0.32
CA VAL A 125 -5.49 6.90 0.93
C VAL A 125 -5.75 7.85 2.09
N GLU A 126 -6.18 7.30 3.23
CA GLU A 126 -6.14 7.94 4.53
C GLU A 126 -5.18 7.13 5.42
N LEU A 127 -4.14 7.77 5.96
CA LEU A 127 -3.19 7.07 6.82
C LEU A 127 -3.79 6.88 8.22
N SER A 128 -3.89 5.63 8.66
CA SER A 128 -4.26 5.30 10.03
C SER A 128 -3.08 5.59 10.96
N SER A 129 -3.37 6.28 12.07
CA SER A 129 -2.45 6.41 13.21
C SER A 129 -2.09 5.07 13.82
#